data_AF-A0A3D9V3G2-F1
#
_entry.id   AF-A0A3D9V3G2-F1
#
_cell.length_a   1.000
_cell.length_b   1.000
_cell.length_c   1.000
_cell.angle_alpha   90.00
_cell.angle_beta   90.00
_cell.angle_gamma   90.00
#
_symmetry.space_group_name_H-M   'P 1'
#
loop_
_entity.id
_entity.type
_entity.pdbx_description
1 polymer ?
#
loop_
_entity_poly.entity_id
_entity_poly.type
_entity_poly.pdbx_seq_one_letter_code
_entity_poly.pdbx_strand_id
1 'polypeptide(L)'
;MINNTIPSFLKLLESNDIGLHDLNKYYDMHPEAFEEYFKFHCPKTEERLSSAIEKYPAKLEDIRIISEILPSIIQEVSKDYRIQFGSNIDLTFHLFVGGFGSNAFVEREIIGDIFFAAEKLSPVREHLRVIVAHEIGHIYHNVALQESGMDWTKAEWNDAPVSLYREGVATY
;
A
#
# COMPACT_ATOMS: atom_id res chain seq x y z
N MET A 1 4.03 12.59 -0.39
CA MET A 1 3.06 12.75 -1.51
C MET A 1 1.99 11.66 -1.42
N ILE A 2 0.74 11.89 -1.82
CA ILE A 2 -0.28 10.82 -1.87
C ILE A 2 -0.79 10.70 -3.32
N ASN A 3 -0.48 9.57 -3.95
CA ASN A 3 -0.93 9.20 -5.28
C ASN A 3 -2.16 8.31 -5.15
N ASN A 4 -3.36 8.87 -5.36
CA ASN A 4 -4.60 8.13 -5.22
C ASN A 4 -5.24 7.83 -6.58
N THR A 5 -5.20 6.57 -6.99
CA THR A 5 -5.78 6.10 -8.25
C THR A 5 -7.16 5.46 -8.08
N ILE A 6 -7.64 5.29 -6.83
CA ILE A 6 -8.96 4.68 -6.54
C ILE A 6 -10.11 5.44 -7.25
N PRO A 7 -10.14 6.79 -7.30
CA PRO A 7 -11.19 7.49 -8.05
C PRO A 7 -11.19 7.17 -9.56
N SER A 8 -10.03 6.87 -10.15
CA SER A 8 -9.91 6.44 -11.55
C SER A 8 -10.57 5.07 -11.75
N PHE A 9 -10.29 4.13 -10.84
CA PHE A 9 -10.92 2.81 -10.82
C PHE A 9 -12.45 2.88 -10.60
N LEU A 10 -12.92 3.71 -9.68
CA LEU A 10 -14.36 3.86 -9.41
C LEU A 10 -15.13 4.38 -10.64
N LYS A 11 -14.53 5.30 -11.42
CA LYS A 11 -15.10 5.76 -12.70
C LYS A 11 -15.17 4.64 -13.73
N LEU A 12 -14.19 3.73 -13.74
CA LEU A 12 -14.22 2.56 -14.64
C LEU A 12 -15.40 1.63 -14.33
N LEU A 13 -15.78 1.51 -13.06
CA LEU A 13 -16.93 0.69 -12.65
C LEU A 13 -18.30 1.34 -12.96
N GLU A 14 -18.35 2.67 -13.13
CA GLU A 14 -19.60 3.38 -13.45
C GLU A 14 -20.12 3.10 -14.88
N SER A 15 -19.29 2.56 -15.78
CA SER A 15 -19.68 2.26 -17.17
C SER A 15 -20.40 0.92 -17.38
N ASN A 16 -20.66 0.14 -16.32
CA ASN A 16 -21.20 -1.24 -16.31
C ASN A 16 -20.35 -2.27 -17.10
N ASP A 17 -20.15 -3.45 -16.47
CA ASP A 17 -19.30 -4.57 -16.92
C ASP A 17 -17.83 -4.21 -17.21
N ILE A 18 -16.98 -4.27 -16.17
CA ILE A 18 -15.53 -4.20 -16.37
C ILE A 18 -15.01 -5.54 -16.89
N GLY A 19 -14.25 -5.51 -17.99
CA GLY A 19 -13.55 -6.68 -18.51
C GLY A 19 -12.07 -6.69 -18.13
N LEU A 20 -11.39 -7.77 -18.50
CA LEU A 20 -9.93 -7.87 -18.40
C LEU A 20 -9.21 -6.73 -19.15
N HIS A 21 -9.74 -6.31 -20.29
CA HIS A 21 -9.15 -5.22 -21.07
C HIS A 21 -9.16 -3.90 -20.30
N ASP A 22 -10.31 -3.55 -19.71
CA ASP A 22 -10.50 -2.32 -18.94
C ASP A 22 -9.60 -2.30 -17.70
N LEU A 23 -9.52 -3.44 -17.01
CA LEU A 23 -8.70 -3.58 -15.83
C LEU A 23 -7.20 -3.48 -16.16
N ASN A 24 -6.75 -4.10 -17.25
CA ASN A 24 -5.38 -3.95 -17.72
C ASN A 24 -5.05 -2.50 -18.10
N LYS A 25 -5.97 -1.82 -18.80
CA LYS A 25 -5.81 -0.41 -19.15
C LYS A 25 -5.67 0.48 -17.92
N TYR A 26 -6.47 0.25 -16.89
CA TYR A 26 -6.33 0.95 -15.61
C TYR A 26 -4.95 0.74 -14.99
N TYR A 27 -4.45 -0.49 -14.97
CA TYR A 27 -3.11 -0.78 -14.45
C TYR A 27 -1.99 -0.11 -15.26
N ASP A 28 -2.08 -0.18 -16.58
CA ASP A 28 -1.06 0.36 -17.48
C ASP A 28 -1.03 1.91 -17.46
N MET A 29 -2.11 2.56 -17.01
CA MET A 29 -2.18 4.01 -16.81
C MET A 29 -1.48 4.50 -15.53
N HIS A 30 -1.16 3.60 -14.60
CA HIS A 30 -0.62 3.92 -13.28
C HIS A 30 0.61 3.06 -12.93
N PRO A 31 1.67 3.03 -13.77
CA PRO A 31 2.84 2.18 -13.56
C PRO A 31 3.51 2.41 -12.21
N GLU A 32 3.47 3.63 -11.67
CA GLU A 32 4.00 4.00 -10.36
C GLU A 32 3.43 3.20 -9.19
N ALA A 33 2.17 2.74 -9.31
CA ALA A 33 1.54 1.91 -8.29
C ALA A 33 1.68 0.41 -8.59
N PHE A 34 1.74 0.04 -9.87
CA PHE A 34 1.50 -1.32 -10.31
C PHE A 34 2.74 -2.11 -10.73
N GLU A 35 3.85 -1.47 -11.08
CA GLU A 35 5.08 -2.19 -11.42
C GLU A 35 5.60 -2.99 -10.21
N GLU A 36 5.74 -2.35 -9.05
CA GLU A 36 6.15 -3.01 -7.80
C GLU A 36 5.13 -4.06 -7.35
N TYR A 37 3.84 -3.70 -7.38
CA TYR A 37 2.75 -4.59 -6.97
C TYR A 37 2.72 -5.89 -7.77
N PHE A 38 2.77 -5.82 -9.11
CA PHE A 38 2.68 -7.03 -9.93
C PHE A 38 3.97 -7.85 -9.92
N LYS A 39 5.11 -7.21 -9.68
CA LYS A 39 6.41 -7.87 -9.63
C LYS A 39 6.58 -8.71 -8.37
N PHE A 40 6.11 -8.23 -7.21
CA PHE A 40 6.41 -8.88 -5.92
C PHE A 40 5.18 -9.29 -5.10
N HIS A 41 4.02 -8.68 -5.31
CA HIS A 41 2.88 -8.80 -4.38
C HIS A 41 1.65 -9.49 -4.98
N CYS A 42 1.51 -9.48 -6.30
CA CYS A 42 0.38 -10.10 -6.99
C CYS A 42 0.78 -10.48 -8.42
N PRO A 43 1.00 -11.76 -8.76
CA PRO A 43 1.26 -12.11 -10.17
C PRO A 43 0.11 -11.66 -11.09
N LYS A 44 0.44 -10.94 -12.17
CA LYS A 44 -0.54 -10.42 -13.16
C LYS A 44 -0.95 -11.52 -14.15
N THR A 45 -1.68 -12.54 -13.68
CA THR A 45 -2.22 -13.62 -14.50
C THR A 45 -3.69 -13.38 -14.85
N GLU A 46 -4.14 -13.78 -16.04
CA GLU A 46 -5.56 -13.66 -16.45
C GLU A 46 -6.53 -14.28 -15.43
N GLU A 47 -6.24 -15.49 -14.94
CA GLU A 47 -7.09 -16.19 -13.95
C GLU A 47 -7.32 -15.34 -12.68
N ARG A 48 -6.24 -14.76 -12.13
CA ARG A 48 -6.33 -13.88 -10.96
C ARG A 48 -7.11 -12.60 -11.25
N LEU A 49 -6.89 -11.99 -12.42
CA LEU A 49 -7.58 -10.76 -12.79
C LEU A 49 -9.08 -11.01 -13.00
N SER A 50 -9.45 -12.11 -13.66
CA SER A 50 -10.85 -12.53 -13.81
C SER A 50 -11.49 -12.76 -12.44
N SER A 51 -10.80 -13.45 -11.53
CA SER A 51 -11.29 -13.65 -10.16
C SER A 51 -11.41 -12.34 -9.38
N ALA A 52 -10.53 -11.36 -9.63
CA ALA A 52 -10.62 -10.05 -9.00
C ALA A 52 -11.86 -9.28 -9.48
N ILE A 53 -12.14 -9.31 -10.78
CA ILE A 53 -13.33 -8.69 -11.40
C ILE A 53 -14.62 -9.18 -10.70
N GLU A 54 -14.74 -10.49 -10.48
CA GLU A 54 -15.89 -11.08 -9.80
C GLU A 54 -16.04 -10.64 -8.34
N LYS A 55 -14.94 -10.26 -7.67
CA LYS A 55 -14.92 -9.89 -6.25
C LYS A 55 -15.18 -8.41 -6.00
N TYR A 56 -14.86 -7.52 -6.94
CA TYR A 56 -15.01 -6.08 -6.74
C TYR A 56 -16.42 -5.62 -6.37
N PRO A 57 -17.53 -6.16 -6.95
CA PRO A 57 -18.87 -5.73 -6.57
C PRO A 57 -19.15 -5.85 -5.06
N ALA A 58 -18.66 -6.91 -4.43
CA ALA A 58 -18.81 -7.13 -2.99
C ALA A 58 -17.95 -6.19 -2.12
N LYS A 59 -16.97 -5.50 -2.72
CA LYS A 59 -16.03 -4.59 -2.05
C LYS A 59 -16.21 -3.13 -2.43
N LEU A 60 -17.14 -2.82 -3.32
CA LEU A 60 -17.26 -1.48 -3.89
C LEU A 60 -17.55 -0.41 -2.84
N GLU A 61 -18.43 -0.71 -1.88
CA GLU A 61 -18.75 0.22 -0.80
C GLU A 61 -17.55 0.44 0.13
N ASP A 62 -16.86 -0.63 0.51
CA ASP A 62 -15.63 -0.54 1.31
C ASP A 62 -14.59 0.35 0.60
N ILE A 63 -14.36 0.12 -0.70
CA ILE A 63 -13.41 0.88 -1.53
C ILE A 63 -13.77 2.37 -1.58
N ARG A 64 -15.07 2.71 -1.70
CA ARG A 64 -15.54 4.11 -1.70
C ARG A 64 -15.22 4.78 -0.37
N ILE A 65 -15.59 4.14 0.74
CA ILE A 65 -15.31 4.66 2.09
C ILE A 65 -13.80 4.87 2.28
N ILE A 66 -12.98 3.88 1.92
CA ILE A 66 -11.52 3.95 2.04
C ILE A 66 -10.95 5.10 1.20
N SER A 67 -11.41 5.27 -0.04
CA SER A 67 -10.97 6.35 -0.92
C SER A 67 -11.19 7.74 -0.32
N GLU A 68 -12.27 7.91 0.45
CA GLU A 68 -12.61 9.17 1.09
C GLU A 68 -11.79 9.42 2.36
N ILE A 69 -11.65 8.41 3.22
CA ILE A 69 -11.10 8.63 4.57
C ILE A 69 -9.59 8.38 4.68
N LEU A 70 -9.03 7.46 3.90
CA LEU A 70 -7.64 7.02 4.05
C LEU A 70 -6.62 8.16 3.84
N PRO A 71 -6.77 9.09 2.86
CA PRO A 71 -5.84 10.21 2.73
C PRO A 71 -5.76 11.08 4.00
N SER A 72 -6.89 11.30 4.68
CA SER A 72 -6.92 12.08 5.92
C SER A 72 -6.24 11.34 7.08
N ILE A 73 -6.41 10.02 7.15
CA ILE A 73 -5.78 9.15 8.15
C ILE A 73 -4.27 9.14 7.94
N ILE A 74 -3.80 9.04 6.69
CA ILE A 74 -2.37 9.12 6.36
C ILE A 74 -1.76 10.43 6.85
N GLN A 75 -2.43 11.56 6.62
CA GLN A 75 -1.95 12.86 7.08
C GLN A 75 -1.89 12.95 8.60
N GLU A 76 -2.90 12.42 9.30
CA GLU A 76 -2.94 12.37 10.77
C GLU A 76 -1.79 11.53 11.32
N VAL A 77 -1.68 10.26 10.90
CA VAL A 77 -0.65 9.35 11.42
C VAL A 77 0.76 9.83 11.05
N SER A 78 0.97 10.35 9.84
CA SER A 78 2.26 10.93 9.45
C SER A 78 2.63 12.15 10.30
N LYS A 79 1.65 12.93 10.77
CA LYS A 79 1.90 14.02 11.71
C LYS A 79 2.27 13.48 13.09
N ASP A 80 1.56 12.47 13.57
CA ASP A 80 1.82 11.86 14.88
C ASP A 80 3.24 11.27 14.94
N TYR A 81 3.68 10.53 13.91
CA TYR A 81 5.04 10.02 13.81
C TYR A 81 6.10 11.13 13.82
N ARG A 82 5.88 12.22 13.05
CA ARG A 82 6.80 13.36 13.05
C ARG A 82 6.93 14.01 14.41
N ILE A 83 5.81 14.14 15.14
CA ILE A 83 5.82 14.70 16.51
C ILE A 83 6.54 13.76 17.47
N GLN A 84 6.26 12.46 17.39
CA GLN A 84 6.79 11.46 18.32
C GLN A 84 8.30 11.24 18.16
N PHE A 85 8.80 11.19 16.92
CA PHE A 85 10.19 10.83 16.64
C PHE A 85 11.08 12.03 16.27
N GLY A 86 10.49 13.21 16.02
CA GLY A 86 11.25 14.44 15.72
C GLY A 86 11.91 14.48 14.33
N SER A 87 11.78 13.41 13.53
CA SER A 87 12.31 13.33 12.17
C SER A 87 11.23 13.65 11.15
N ASN A 88 11.54 14.51 10.17
CA ASN A 88 10.66 14.80 9.04
C ASN A 88 11.10 14.00 7.82
N ILE A 89 10.54 12.79 7.68
CA ILE A 89 10.78 11.91 6.54
C ILE A 89 9.75 12.24 5.44
N ASP A 90 10.23 12.42 4.21
CA ASP A 90 9.36 12.63 3.05
C ASP A 90 8.79 11.30 2.58
N LEU A 91 7.56 11.00 3.03
CA LEU A 91 6.86 9.76 2.70
C LEU A 91 6.01 9.92 1.44
N THR A 92 6.06 8.92 0.57
CA THR A 92 5.18 8.79 -0.61
C THR A 92 4.26 7.61 -0.44
N PHE A 93 2.98 7.82 -0.78
CA PHE A 93 1.92 6.83 -0.61
C PHE A 93 1.21 6.59 -1.95
N HIS A 94 0.91 5.33 -2.26
CA HIS A 94 0.10 4.92 -3.39
C HIS A 94 -1.16 4.21 -2.91
N LEU A 95 -2.31 4.77 -3.27
CA LEU A 95 -3.63 4.22 -2.97
C LEU A 95 -4.24 3.71 -4.28
N PHE A 96 -4.57 2.44 -4.34
CA PHE A 96 -5.06 1.82 -5.56
C PHE A 96 -6.03 0.68 -5.29
N VAL A 97 -6.63 0.15 -6.35
CA VAL A 97 -7.39 -1.10 -6.33
C VAL A 97 -6.65 -2.15 -7.14
N GLY A 98 -6.26 -3.25 -6.50
CA GLY A 98 -5.45 -4.31 -7.10
C GLY A 98 -6.18 -5.64 -7.29
N GLY A 99 -5.41 -6.65 -7.69
CA GLY A 99 -5.88 -8.02 -7.93
C GLY A 99 -5.97 -8.92 -6.69
N PHE A 100 -6.31 -8.37 -5.52
CA PHE A 100 -6.43 -9.10 -4.25
C PHE A 100 -5.14 -9.84 -3.83
N GLY A 101 -3.96 -9.29 -4.12
CA GLY A 101 -2.66 -9.80 -3.68
C GLY A 101 -2.32 -9.44 -2.23
N SER A 102 -1.52 -8.38 -2.03
CA SER A 102 -1.21 -7.80 -0.72
C SER A 102 -2.20 -6.69 -0.37
N ASN A 103 -2.40 -6.40 0.92
CA ASN A 103 -3.28 -5.32 1.40
C ASN A 103 -2.52 -4.00 1.59
N ALA A 104 -1.30 -4.08 2.13
CA ALA A 104 -0.36 -2.99 2.22
C ALA A 104 1.07 -3.53 2.13
N PHE A 105 2.02 -2.67 1.77
CA PHE A 105 3.45 -2.99 1.76
C PHE A 105 4.29 -1.71 1.61
N VAL A 106 5.57 -1.83 1.93
CA VAL A 106 6.59 -0.80 1.70
C VAL A 106 7.60 -1.35 0.69
N GLU A 107 8.03 -0.51 -0.25
CA GLU A 107 9.10 -0.86 -1.19
C GLU A 107 10.40 -1.22 -0.46
N ARG A 108 11.23 -2.06 -1.07
CA ARG A 108 12.46 -2.59 -0.43
C ARG A 108 13.63 -1.61 -0.49
N GLU A 109 13.36 -0.38 -0.07
CA GLU A 109 14.32 0.70 0.07
C GLU A 109 14.32 1.24 1.50
N ILE A 110 15.33 2.03 1.85
CA ILE A 110 15.45 2.63 3.19
C ILE A 110 14.26 3.58 3.44
N ILE A 111 13.98 4.44 2.45
CA ILE A 111 12.81 5.32 2.39
C ILE A 111 12.04 4.93 1.14
N GLY A 112 11.41 3.75 1.19
CA GLY A 112 10.59 3.25 0.09
C GLY A 112 9.21 3.88 0.06
N ASP A 113 8.54 3.77 -1.08
CA ASP A 113 7.14 4.16 -1.20
C ASP A 113 6.23 3.20 -0.41
N ILE A 114 5.12 3.72 0.13
CA ILE A 114 4.11 2.95 0.88
C ILE A 114 2.89 2.71 -0.02
N PHE A 115 2.40 1.48 -0.03
CA PHE A 115 1.34 1.03 -0.94
C PHE A 115 0.15 0.50 -0.16
N PHE A 116 -1.06 0.87 -0.57
CA PHE A 116 -2.33 0.41 0.02
C PHE A 116 -3.30 -0.04 -1.07
N ALA A 117 -3.67 -1.32 -1.04
CA ALA A 117 -4.63 -1.94 -1.94
C ALA A 117 -6.03 -1.98 -1.29
N ALA A 118 -6.88 -1.03 -1.67
CA ALA A 118 -8.14 -0.75 -0.98
C ALA A 118 -9.10 -1.96 -0.94
N GLU A 119 -9.06 -2.85 -1.93
CA GLU A 119 -9.96 -4.02 -2.02
C GLU A 119 -9.74 -5.04 -0.90
N LYS A 120 -8.57 -5.00 -0.24
CA LYS A 120 -8.21 -5.87 0.88
C LYS A 120 -8.24 -5.19 2.25
N LEU A 121 -8.49 -3.88 2.29
CA LEU A 121 -8.54 -3.14 3.55
C LEU A 121 -9.93 -3.23 4.19
N SER A 122 -9.96 -3.04 5.52
CA SER A 122 -11.20 -2.82 6.25
C SER A 122 -11.57 -1.34 6.18
N PRO A 123 -12.84 -0.97 5.93
CA PRO A 123 -13.26 0.43 5.89
C PRO A 123 -13.35 1.07 7.29
N VAL A 124 -13.09 0.31 8.36
CA VAL A 124 -13.12 0.80 9.73
C VAL A 124 -11.91 1.71 9.98
N ARG A 125 -12.18 2.96 10.38
CA ARG A 125 -11.14 4.00 10.62
C ARG A 125 -9.98 3.49 11.47
N GLU A 126 -10.26 2.84 12.59
CA GLU A 126 -9.21 2.39 13.51
C GLU A 126 -8.32 1.29 12.89
N HIS A 127 -8.89 0.41 12.06
CA HIS A 127 -8.09 -0.58 11.34
C HIS A 127 -7.17 0.10 10.31
N LEU A 128 -7.67 1.14 9.62
CA LEU A 128 -6.89 1.94 8.69
C LEU A 128 -5.78 2.73 9.39
N ARG A 129 -6.04 3.28 10.58
CA ARG A 129 -5.00 3.93 11.39
C ARG A 129 -3.87 2.98 11.73
N VAL A 130 -4.21 1.77 12.19
CA VAL A 130 -3.22 0.75 12.59
C VAL A 130 -2.36 0.34 11.40
N ILE A 131 -2.95 0.02 10.25
CA ILE A 131 -2.15 -0.41 9.10
C ILE A 131 -1.31 0.74 8.52
N VAL A 132 -1.82 1.98 8.53
CA VAL A 132 -1.03 3.15 8.14
C VAL A 132 0.16 3.35 9.08
N ALA A 133 -0.05 3.23 10.39
CA ALA A 133 1.03 3.32 11.37
C ALA A 133 2.07 2.22 11.15
N HIS A 134 1.63 0.98 10.92
CA HIS A 134 2.50 -0.16 10.64
C HIS A 134 3.46 0.12 9.47
N GLU A 135 2.91 0.51 8.31
CA GLU A 135 3.76 0.77 7.13
C GLU A 135 4.70 1.97 7.31
N ILE A 136 4.25 3.03 7.98
CA ILE A 136 5.12 4.17 8.33
C ILE A 136 6.22 3.73 9.30
N GLY A 137 5.90 2.84 10.24
CA GLY A 137 6.81 2.26 11.22
C GLY A 137 8.01 1.57 10.57
N HIS A 138 7.79 0.82 9.48
CA HIS A 138 8.89 0.23 8.72
C HIS A 138 9.92 1.27 8.24
N ILE A 139 9.46 2.40 7.70
CA ILE A 139 10.34 3.44 7.16
C ILE A 139 11.07 4.18 8.29
N TYR A 140 10.36 4.58 9.34
CA TYR A 140 11.00 5.23 10.49
C TYR A 140 12.06 4.33 11.13
N HIS A 141 11.77 3.04 11.25
CA HIS A 141 12.75 2.08 11.75
C HIS A 141 13.97 1.97 10.85
N ASN A 142 13.77 1.86 9.53
CA ASN A 142 14.88 1.87 8.57
C ASN A 142 15.73 3.15 8.71
N VAL A 143 15.12 4.33 8.80
CA VAL A 143 15.87 5.59 8.99
C VAL A 143 16.65 5.59 10.30
N ALA A 144 16.06 5.13 11.41
CA ALA A 144 16.78 5.03 12.69
C ALA A 144 17.98 4.06 12.63
N LEU A 145 17.84 2.93 11.92
CA LEU A 145 18.95 2.01 11.67
C LEU A 145 20.04 2.63 10.79
N GLN A 146 19.65 3.38 9.76
CA GLN A 146 20.58 4.11 8.90
C GLN A 146 21.39 5.14 9.70
N GLU A 147 20.74 5.89 10.59
CA GLU A 147 21.40 6.85 11.49
C GLU A 147 22.32 6.15 12.50
N SER A 148 22.00 4.90 12.87
CA SER A 148 22.82 4.07 13.76
C SER A 148 23.98 3.35 13.04
N GLY A 149 24.17 3.59 11.74
CA GLY A 149 25.30 3.06 10.97
C GLY A 149 25.06 1.69 10.32
N MET A 150 23.80 1.31 10.10
CA MET A 150 23.46 0.09 9.36
C MET A 150 24.08 0.07 7.95
N ASP A 151 24.70 -1.05 7.60
CA ASP A 151 25.23 -1.31 6.26
C ASP A 151 24.19 -2.07 5.44
N TRP A 152 23.37 -1.33 4.69
CA TRP A 152 22.29 -1.88 3.88
C TRP A 152 22.75 -2.80 2.74
N THR A 153 24.03 -2.78 2.37
CA THR A 153 24.57 -3.73 1.38
C THR A 153 24.59 -5.17 1.90
N LYS A 154 24.49 -5.34 3.22
CA LYS A 154 24.42 -6.63 3.92
C LYS A 154 23.00 -6.97 4.40
N ALA A 155 22.01 -6.13 4.09
CA ALA A 155 20.65 -6.38 4.50
C ALA A 155 20.05 -7.54 3.70
N GLU A 156 19.75 -8.65 4.39
CA GLU A 156 19.07 -9.79 3.79
C GLU A 156 17.55 -9.62 3.89
N TRP A 157 16.98 -8.78 3.04
CA TRP A 157 15.55 -8.44 3.04
C TRP A 157 14.60 -9.64 2.87
N ASN A 158 15.10 -10.77 2.38
CA ASN A 158 14.34 -12.00 2.18
C ASN A 158 14.59 -13.04 3.28
N ASP A 159 15.48 -12.78 4.24
CA ASP A 159 15.73 -13.69 5.35
C ASP A 159 14.54 -13.67 6.32
N ALA A 160 14.13 -14.85 6.77
CA ALA A 160 12.92 -15.02 7.57
C ALA A 160 13.04 -14.37 8.97
N PRO A 161 14.15 -14.57 9.72
CA PRO A 161 14.45 -13.82 10.93
C PRO A 161 14.44 -12.30 10.74
N VAL A 162 15.09 -11.78 9.68
CA VAL A 162 15.08 -10.34 9.38
C VAL A 162 13.68 -9.82 9.13
N SER A 163 12.88 -10.54 8.34
CA SER A 163 11.48 -10.20 8.08
C SER A 163 10.67 -10.19 9.37
N LEU A 164 10.77 -11.24 10.20
CA LEU A 164 10.06 -11.34 11.47
C LEU A 164 10.40 -10.18 12.41
N TYR A 165 11.68 -9.80 12.48
CA TYR A 165 12.10 -8.65 13.27
C TYR A 165 11.48 -7.35 12.77
N ARG A 166 11.50 -7.11 11.45
CA ARG A 166 10.93 -5.89 10.85
C ARG A 166 9.43 -5.78 11.06
N GLU A 167 8.69 -6.88 10.88
CA GLU A 167 7.24 -6.92 11.16
C GLU A 167 6.95 -6.70 12.65
N GLY A 168 7.77 -7.30 13.54
CA GLY A 168 7.64 -7.12 14.98
C GLY A 168 7.85 -5.66 15.42
N VAL A 169 8.84 -4.97 14.82
CA VAL A 169 9.07 -3.55 15.11
C VAL A 169 7.96 -2.66 14.57
N ALA A 170 7.46 -2.91 13.36
CA ALA A 170 6.35 -2.14 12.79
C ALA A 170 5.02 -2.33 13.54
N THR A 171 4.84 -3.49 14.19
CA THR A 171 3.65 -3.80 14.99
C THR A 171 3.63 -3.13 16.37
N TYR A 172 4.81 -2.83 16.95
CA TYR A 172 4.95 -2.33 18.33
C TYR A 172 4.89 -0.80 18.42
#